data_AF-Q58620-F1
#
_entry.id   AF-Q58620-F1
#
_cell.length_a   1.000
_cell.length_b   1.000
_cell.length_c   1.000
_cell.angle_alpha   90.00
_cell.angle_beta   90.00
_cell.angle_gamma   90.00
#
_symmetry.space_group_name_H-M   'P 1'
#
loop_
_entity.id
_entity.type
_entity.pdbx_description
1 polymer ?
#
loop_
_entity_poly.entity_id
_entity_poly.type
_entity_poly.pdbx_seq_one_letter_code
_entity_poly.pdbx_strand_id
1 'polypeptide(L)'
;MNIYVWLFAIIALSFSALVGLRLSFKKGTANVLVGESIITVVAGTLIVVISQKYNLAFADTIALAIFICGVVGAFAFCKVIGGDNEKAKQPN
;
A
#
# COMPACT_ATOMS: atom_id res chain seq x y z
N MET A 1 1.77 -25.21 -3.11
CA MET A 1 0.49 -24.45 -3.14
C MET A 1 -0.21 -24.74 -4.46
N ASN A 2 -1.50 -25.09 -4.45
CA ASN A 2 -2.23 -25.42 -5.69
C ASN A 2 -2.22 -24.24 -6.67
N ILE A 3 -2.11 -24.52 -7.96
CA ILE A 3 -2.08 -23.48 -9.01
C ILE A 3 -3.33 -22.58 -8.98
N TYR A 4 -4.48 -23.13 -8.61
CA TYR A 4 -5.73 -22.39 -8.46
C TYR A 4 -5.66 -21.33 -7.36
N VAL A 5 -4.99 -21.63 -6.24
CA VAL A 5 -4.82 -20.69 -5.12
C VAL A 5 -3.97 -19.50 -5.56
N TRP A 6 -2.92 -19.77 -6.32
CA TRP A 6 -2.05 -18.76 -6.91
C TRP A 6 -2.78 -17.82 -7.86
N LEU A 7 -3.54 -18.39 -8.79
CA LEU A 7 -4.31 -17.63 -9.76
C LEU A 7 -5.37 -16.76 -9.06
N PHE A 8 -6.08 -17.35 -8.08
CA PHE A 8 -7.06 -16.62 -7.27
C PHE A 8 -6.42 -15.48 -6.47
N ALA A 9 -5.24 -15.70 -5.88
CA ALA A 9 -4.50 -14.68 -5.14
C ALA A 9 -4.11 -13.50 -6.04
N ILE A 10 -3.57 -13.75 -7.24
CA ILE A 10 -3.19 -12.69 -8.19
C ILE A 10 -4.42 -11.89 -8.63
N ILE A 11 -5.54 -12.57 -8.91
CA ILE A 11 -6.80 -11.91 -9.28
C ILE A 11 -7.31 -11.04 -8.13
N ALA A 12 -7.37 -11.59 -6.92
CA ALA A 12 -7.81 -10.85 -5.73
C ALA A 12 -6.93 -9.63 -5.45
N LEU A 13 -5.61 -9.78 -5.55
CA LEU A 13 -4.66 -8.67 -5.40
C LEU A 13 -4.84 -7.61 -6.49
N SER A 14 -5.14 -8.03 -7.72
CA SER A 14 -5.39 -7.10 -8.84
C SER A 14 -6.63 -6.25 -8.59
N PHE A 15 -7.74 -6.84 -8.12
CA PHE A 15 -8.92 -6.08 -7.73
C PHE A 15 -8.66 -5.17 -6.53
N SER A 16 -7.90 -5.64 -5.53
CA SER A 16 -7.49 -4.82 -4.39
C SER A 16 -6.63 -3.63 -4.82
N ALA A 17 -5.73 -3.81 -5.80
CA ALA A 17 -4.94 -2.73 -6.39
C ALA A 17 -5.84 -1.67 -7.04
N LEU A 18 -6.82 -2.10 -7.83
CA LEU A 18 -7.76 -1.19 -8.50
C LEU A 18 -8.59 -0.39 -7.48
N VAL A 19 -9.05 -1.05 -6.40
CA VAL A 19 -9.80 -0.39 -5.32
C VAL A 19 -8.91 0.60 -4.57
N GLY A 20 -7.69 0.21 -4.21
CA GLY A 20 -6.71 1.09 -3.57
C GLY A 20 -6.41 2.32 -4.42
N LEU A 21 -6.14 2.13 -5.70
CA LEU A 21 -5.88 3.20 -6.66
C LEU A 21 -7.08 4.15 -6.80
N ARG A 22 -8.30 3.61 -6.91
CA ARG A 22 -9.52 4.41 -6.98
C ARG A 22 -9.72 5.22 -5.70
N LEU A 23 -9.37 4.68 -4.54
CA LEU A 23 -9.46 5.37 -3.27
C LEU A 23 -8.41 6.49 -3.17
N SER A 24 -7.21 6.26 -3.70
CA SER A 24 -6.14 7.26 -3.76
C SER A 24 -6.50 8.51 -4.56
N PHE A 25 -7.42 8.42 -5.51
CA PHE A 25 -7.90 9.57 -6.29
C PHE A 25 -9.13 10.26 -5.71
N LYS A 26 -9.68 9.80 -4.57
CA LYS A 26 -10.81 10.48 -3.94
C LYS A 26 -10.35 11.72 -3.17
N LYS A 27 -11.22 12.72 -3.11
CA LYS A 27 -11.03 13.91 -2.27
C LYS A 27 -10.93 13.49 -0.80
N GLY A 28 -9.97 14.06 -0.08
CA GLY A 28 -9.71 13.83 1.34
C GLY A 28 -8.41 13.08 1.59
N THR A 29 -7.53 13.68 2.40
CA THR A 29 -6.20 13.14 2.73
C THR A 29 -6.26 11.72 3.30
N ALA A 30 -7.27 11.43 4.12
CA ALA A 30 -7.48 10.10 4.68
C ALA A 30 -7.72 9.04 3.60
N ASN A 31 -8.46 9.36 2.54
CA ASN A 31 -8.71 8.42 1.43
C ASN A 31 -7.43 8.13 0.65
N VAL A 32 -6.60 9.17 0.44
CA VAL A 32 -5.29 9.03 -0.19
C VAL A 32 -4.39 8.10 0.63
N LEU A 33 -4.34 8.32 1.94
CA LEU A 33 -3.51 7.55 2.86
C LEU A 33 -3.93 6.08 2.92
N VAL A 34 -5.23 5.82 3.01
CA VAL A 34 -5.77 4.45 2.99
C VAL A 34 -5.53 3.79 1.64
N GLY A 35 -5.70 4.53 0.54
CA GLY A 35 -5.43 4.02 -0.81
C GLY A 35 -3.97 3.64 -1.01
N GLU A 36 -3.05 4.52 -0.62
CA GLU A 36 -1.60 4.27 -0.65
C GLU A 36 -1.20 3.08 0.23
N SER A 37 -1.76 2.98 1.43
CA SER A 37 -1.54 1.83 2.33
C SER A 37 -2.00 0.50 1.70
N ILE A 38 -3.18 0.48 1.04
CA ILE A 38 -3.67 -0.71 0.33
C ILE A 38 -2.72 -1.07 -0.81
N ILE A 39 -2.28 -0.10 -1.61
CA ILE A 39 -1.35 -0.34 -2.73
C ILE A 39 -0.02 -0.91 -2.22
N THR A 40 0.54 -0.35 -1.16
CA THR A 40 1.76 -0.86 -0.53
C THR A 40 1.59 -2.31 -0.10
N VAL A 41 0.47 -2.63 0.57
CA VAL A 41 0.18 -4.00 1.01
C VAL A 41 0.09 -4.94 -0.20
N VAL A 42 -0.68 -4.54 -1.21
CA VAL A 42 -0.88 -5.34 -2.43
C VAL A 42 0.42 -5.58 -3.19
N ALA A 43 1.26 -4.55 -3.37
CA ALA A 43 2.54 -4.66 -4.06
C ALA A 43 3.48 -5.61 -3.31
N GLY A 44 3.61 -5.44 -1.98
CA GLY A 44 4.43 -6.32 -1.15
C GLY A 44 3.95 -7.76 -1.19
N THR A 45 2.64 -7.99 -1.00
CA THR A 45 2.06 -9.35 -1.06
C THR A 45 2.22 -9.97 -2.45
N LEU A 46 2.07 -9.20 -3.53
CA LEU A 46 2.24 -9.72 -4.89
C LEU A 46 3.68 -10.19 -5.14
N ILE A 47 4.67 -9.45 -4.63
CA ILE A 47 6.08 -9.85 -4.70
C ILE A 47 6.32 -11.13 -3.90
N VAL A 48 5.81 -11.23 -2.67
CA VAL A 48 5.93 -12.45 -1.84
C VAL A 48 5.27 -13.64 -2.51
N VAL A 49 4.08 -13.44 -3.09
CA VAL A 49 3.40 -14.46 -3.87
C VAL A 49 4.35 -14.89 -4.97
N ILE A 50 4.70 -14.04 -5.95
CA ILE A 50 5.58 -14.36 -7.09
C ILE A 50 6.91 -15.02 -6.67
N SER A 51 7.52 -14.54 -5.59
CA SER A 51 8.75 -15.10 -4.98
C SER A 51 8.64 -16.59 -4.74
N GLN A 52 7.53 -17.06 -4.17
CA GLN A 52 7.32 -18.47 -3.84
C GLN A 52 7.26 -19.40 -5.07
N LYS A 53 6.91 -18.90 -6.27
CA LYS A 53 6.87 -19.70 -7.50
C LYS A 53 8.19 -19.69 -8.24
N TYR A 54 8.84 -18.52 -8.30
CA TYR A 54 10.07 -18.36 -9.08
C TYR A 54 11.35 -18.52 -8.26
N ASN A 55 11.24 -18.73 -6.94
CA ASN A 55 12.36 -18.86 -6.00
C ASN A 55 13.35 -17.69 -6.12
N LEU A 56 12.80 -16.48 -6.10
CA LEU A 56 13.59 -15.25 -6.19
C LEU A 56 14.17 -14.95 -4.80
N ALA A 57 15.43 -15.30 -4.57
CA ALA A 57 16.11 -15.20 -3.28
C ALA A 57 15.99 -13.81 -2.59
N PHE A 58 15.86 -12.73 -3.36
CA PHE A 58 15.78 -11.36 -2.83
C PHE A 58 14.37 -10.77 -2.77
N ALA A 59 13.37 -11.45 -3.33
CA ALA A 59 12.03 -10.89 -3.43
C ALA A 59 11.38 -10.69 -2.06
N ASP A 60 11.61 -11.60 -1.12
CA ASP A 60 11.06 -11.49 0.25
C ASP A 60 11.65 -10.27 0.99
N THR A 61 12.95 -10.03 0.83
CA THR A 61 13.63 -8.84 1.37
C THR A 61 13.08 -7.56 0.76
N ILE A 62 12.86 -7.54 -0.55
CA ILE A 62 12.28 -6.39 -1.26
C ILE A 62 10.85 -6.13 -0.77
N ALA A 63 10.04 -7.18 -0.59
CA ALA A 63 8.68 -7.05 -0.08
C ALA A 63 8.65 -6.48 1.35
N LEU A 64 9.54 -6.97 2.23
CA LEU A 64 9.69 -6.43 3.58
C LEU A 64 10.11 -4.95 3.56
N ALA A 65 11.06 -4.58 2.69
CA ALA A 65 11.47 -3.20 2.53
C ALA A 65 10.31 -2.32 2.04
N ILE A 66 9.46 -2.80 1.12
CA ILE A 66 8.27 -2.08 0.66
C ILE A 66 7.27 -1.87 1.80
N PHE A 67 7.01 -2.88 2.63
CA PHE A 67 6.10 -2.71 3.77
C PHE A 67 6.60 -1.64 4.75
N ILE A 68 7.89 -1.67 5.09
CA ILE A 68 8.48 -0.68 5.99
C ILE A 68 8.43 0.72 5.35
N CYS A 69 8.86 0.83 4.09
CA CYS A 69 8.91 2.10 3.36
C CYS A 69 7.52 2.72 3.21
N GLY A 70 6.50 1.92 2.88
CA GLY A 70 5.13 2.43 2.76
C GLY A 70 4.53 2.86 4.09
N VAL A 71 4.78 2.15 5.20
CA VAL A 71 4.35 2.61 6.54
C VAL A 71 5.03 3.94 6.89
N VAL A 72 6.35 4.05 6.68
CA VAL A 72 7.10 5.28 6.93
C VAL A 72 6.61 6.42 6.04
N GLY A 73 6.35 6.13 4.76
CA GLY A 73 5.79 7.08 3.79
C GLY A 73 4.43 7.61 4.22
N ALA A 74 3.52 6.73 4.65
CA ALA A 74 2.22 7.11 5.19
C ALA A 74 2.36 8.02 6.43
N PHE A 75 3.22 7.69 7.39
CA PHE A 75 3.46 8.55 8.55
C PHE A 75 4.04 9.91 8.17
N ALA A 76 4.99 9.94 7.23
CA ALA A 76 5.53 11.19 6.71
C ALA A 76 4.44 12.04 6.05
N PHE A 77 3.58 11.42 5.24
CA PHE A 77 2.45 12.09 4.58
C PHE A 77 1.45 12.67 5.59
N CYS A 78 1.11 11.91 6.65
CA CYS A 78 0.30 12.40 7.76
C CYS A 78 0.90 13.63 8.44
N LYS A 79 2.21 13.64 8.69
CA LYS A 79 2.87 14.76 9.37
C LYS A 79 2.95 16.01 8.49
N VAL A 80 3.24 15.81 7.20
CA VAL A 80 3.35 16.92 6.22
C VAL A 80 2.00 17.58 6.00
N ILE A 81 0.92 16.82 5.83
CA ILE A 81 -0.40 17.38 5.53
C ILE A 81 -1.19 17.72 6.81
N GLY A 82 -0.99 16.97 7.89
CA GLY A 82 -1.62 17.25 9.18
C GLY A 82 -1.20 18.60 9.76
N GLY A 83 0.04 19.03 9.52
CA GLY A 83 0.59 20.28 10.05
C GLY A 83 -0.11 21.56 9.55
N ASP A 84 -0.67 21.56 8.34
CA ASP A 84 -1.36 22.75 7.81
C ASP A 84 -2.71 23.01 8.49
N ASN A 85 -3.38 21.97 8.99
CA ASN A 85 -4.68 22.13 9.65
C ASN A 85 -4.56 22.72 11.06
N GLU A 86 -3.42 22.58 11.74
CA GLU A 86 -3.19 23.23 13.03
C GLU A 86 -3.05 24.75 12.89
N LYS A 87 -2.49 25.23 11.76
CA LYS A 87 -2.36 26.69 11.53
C LYS A 87 -3.66 27.37 11.16
N ALA A 88 -4.67 26.63 10.68
CA ALA A 88 -6.00 27.18 10.40
C ALA A 88 -6.85 27.37 11.67
N LYS A 89 -6.43 26.83 12.82
CA LYS A 89 -7.14 26.93 14.10
C LYS A 89 -6.46 27.89 15.07
N GLN A 90 -6.15 29.09 14.62
CA GLN A 90 -6.04 30.25 15.52
C GLN A 90 -7.31 31.10 15.42
N PRO A 91 -8.39 30.73 16.14
CA PRO A 91 -9.40 31.68 16.54
C PRO A 91 -8.86 32.45 17.75
N ASN A 92 -8.64 33.76 17.58
CA ASN A 92 -8.97 34.83 18.51
C ASN A 92 -8.32 36.12 18.03
#